data_AF-A0A7Y9N8I4-F1
#
_entry.id   AF-A0A7Y9N8I4-F1
#
_cell.length_a   1.000
_cell.length_b   1.000
_cell.length_c   1.000
_cell.angle_alpha   90.00
_cell.angle_beta   90.00
_cell.angle_gamma   90.00
#
_symmetry.space_group_name_H-M   'P 1'
#
loop_
_entity.id
_entity.type
_entity.pdbx_description
1 polymer ?
#
loop_
_entity_poly.entity_id
_entity_poly.type
_entity_poly.pdbx_seq_one_letter_code
_entity_poly.pdbx_strand_id
1 'polypeptide(L)'
;MGRVGRLALGAILAGFALTLLLVAALDPPAPGASAPPISGADAPPSREDILRSCRTITTADPECTAAWEAKRRHFFGSDKDAS
;
A
#
# COMPACT_ATOMS: atom_id res chain seq x y z
N MET A 1 14.31 -6.75 37.09
CA MET A 1 14.38 -6.32 35.67
C MET A 1 15.42 -5.21 35.56
N GLY A 2 16.51 -5.43 34.81
CA GLY A 2 17.60 -4.46 34.66
C GLY A 2 17.19 -3.23 33.84
N ARG A 3 17.97 -2.14 33.93
CA ARG A 3 17.75 -0.90 33.14
C ARG A 3 17.58 -1.19 31.65
N VAL A 4 18.38 -2.11 31.11
CA VAL A 4 18.30 -2.55 29.70
C VAL A 4 16.93 -3.15 29.37
N GLY A 5 16.36 -3.96 30.26
CA GLY A 5 15.02 -4.55 30.05
C GLY A 5 13.90 -3.51 30.06
N ARG A 6 14.02 -2.46 30.89
CA ARG A 6 13.07 -1.34 30.91
C ARG A 6 13.16 -0.48 29.65
N LEU A 7 14.37 -0.26 29.12
CA LEU A 7 14.58 0.46 27.87
C LEU A 7 14.04 -0.32 26.67
N ALA A 8 14.29 -1.64 26.63
CA ALA A 8 13.77 -2.51 25.58
C ALA A 8 12.24 -2.51 25.54
N LEU A 9 11.58 -2.63 26.70
CA LEU A 9 10.12 -2.57 26.77
C LEU A 9 9.57 -1.20 26.33
N GLY A 10 10.24 -0.11 26.74
CA GLY A 10 9.87 1.24 26.33
C GLY A 10 9.96 1.45 24.81
N ALA A 11 11.03 0.95 24.18
CA ALA A 11 11.21 1.04 22.73
C ALA A 11 10.11 0.28 21.97
N ILE A 12 9.73 -0.91 22.44
CA ILE A 12 8.66 -1.71 21.81
C ILE A 12 7.32 -0.97 21.88
N LEU A 13 6.96 -0.45 23.05
CA LEU A 13 5.70 0.28 23.23
C LEU A 13 5.65 1.56 22.38
N ALA A 14 6.75 2.31 22.33
CA ALA A 14 6.85 3.52 21.51
C ALA A 14 6.72 3.20 20.01
N GLY A 15 7.40 2.14 19.53
CA GLY A 15 7.28 1.68 18.15
C GLY A 15 5.85 1.26 17.81
N PHE A 16 5.19 0.51 18.69
CA PHE A 16 3.81 0.08 18.48
C PHE A 16 2.84 1.27 18.42
N ALA A 17 2.99 2.24 19.32
CA ALA A 17 2.19 3.46 19.31
C ALA A 17 2.38 4.28 18.02
N LEU A 18 3.61 4.37 17.51
CA LEU A 18 3.89 5.03 16.24
C LEU A 18 3.21 4.32 15.06
N THR A 19 3.28 2.99 15.02
CA THR A 19 2.61 2.19 13.98
C THR A 19 1.09 2.40 14.00
N LEU A 20 0.47 2.39 15.19
CA LEU A 20 -0.97 2.66 15.33
C LEU A 20 -1.35 4.07 14.87
N LEU A 21 -0.51 5.07 15.16
CA LEU A 21 -0.72 6.44 14.71
C LEU A 21 -0.67 6.54 13.18
N LEU A 22 0.27 5.86 12.53
CA LEU A 22 0.32 5.80 11.06
C LEU A 22 -0.92 5.11 10.50
N VAL A 23 -1.34 3.99 11.07
CA VAL A 23 -2.56 3.29 10.63
C VAL A 23 -3.76 4.22 10.73
N ALA A 24 -3.95 4.91 11.86
CA ALA A 24 -5.07 5.83 12.04
C ALA A 24 -5.00 7.07 11.12
N ALA A 25 -3.80 7.56 10.82
CA ALA A 25 -3.62 8.69 9.90
C ALA A 25 -3.84 8.31 8.43
N LEU A 26 -3.57 7.06 8.08
CA LEU A 26 -3.77 6.52 6.73
C LEU A 26 -5.12 5.83 6.57
N ASP A 27 -5.86 5.61 7.65
CA ASP A 27 -7.17 4.96 7.60
C ASP A 27 -8.12 5.86 6.82
N PRO A 28 -8.68 5.38 5.69
CA PRO A 28 -9.63 6.16 4.94
C PRO A 28 -10.86 6.46 5.83
N PRO A 29 -11.48 7.64 5.67
CA PRO A 29 -12.64 8.02 6.47
C PRO A 29 -13.72 6.94 6.37
N ALA A 30 -14.34 6.63 7.51
CA ALA A 30 -15.37 5.61 7.61
C ALA A 30 -16.43 5.80 6.50
N PRO A 31 -16.88 4.72 5.82
CA PRO A 31 -17.88 4.82 4.77
C PRO A 31 -19.16 5.46 5.33
N GLY A 32 -19.43 6.72 4.96
CA GLY A 32 -20.58 7.48 5.45
C GLY A 32 -20.27 8.69 6.33
N ALA A 33 -19.00 9.03 6.57
CA ALA A 33 -18.66 10.38 7.04
C ALA A 33 -19.15 11.39 5.98
N SER A 34 -20.17 12.19 6.32
CA SER A 34 -20.79 13.15 5.40
C SER A 34 -19.73 14.01 4.72
N ALA A 35 -19.47 13.73 3.44
CA ALA A 35 -18.56 14.52 2.65
C ALA A 35 -19.16 15.93 2.45
N PRO A 36 -18.34 16.99 2.45
CA PRO A 36 -18.80 18.29 2.00
C PRO A 36 -19.38 18.18 0.58
N PRO A 37 -20.36 19.01 0.20
CA PRO A 37 -20.97 18.94 -1.13
C PRO A 37 -19.88 19.15 -2.18
N ILE A 38 -19.56 18.07 -2.88
CA ILE A 38 -18.61 18.06 -3.99
C ILE A 38 -19.29 18.85 -5.12
N SER A 39 -18.65 19.93 -5.57
CA SER A 39 -19.11 20.67 -6.75
C SER A 39 -19.15 19.72 -7.94
N GLY A 40 -20.11 19.83 -8.86
CA GLY A 40 -20.25 18.90 -9.99
C GLY A 40 -19.01 18.76 -10.89
N ALA A 41 -18.05 19.70 -10.77
CA ALA A 41 -16.74 19.63 -11.41
C ALA A 41 -15.77 18.60 -10.78
N ASP A 42 -15.99 18.23 -9.52
CA ASP A 42 -15.23 17.23 -8.75
C ASP A 42 -16.01 15.91 -8.62
N ALA A 43 -17.11 15.76 -9.37
CA ALA A 43 -17.91 14.54 -9.35
C ALA A 43 -17.01 13.33 -9.67
N PRO A 44 -17.13 12.23 -8.89
CA PRO A 44 -16.33 11.05 -9.14
C PRO A 44 -16.56 10.58 -10.57
N PRO A 45 -15.49 10.16 -11.28
CA PRO A 45 -15.60 9.71 -12.66
C PRO A 45 -16.66 8.64 -12.76
N SER A 46 -17.41 8.63 -13.86
CA SER A 46 -18.41 7.60 -14.07
C SER A 46 -17.76 6.22 -14.02
N ARG A 47 -18.52 5.18 -13.69
CA ARG A 47 -18.01 3.80 -13.69
C ARG A 47 -17.33 3.46 -15.03
N GLU A 48 -17.87 3.97 -16.13
CA GLU A 48 -17.29 3.79 -17.47
C GLU A 48 -15.96 4.51 -17.65
N ASP A 49 -15.80 5.71 -17.08
CA ASP A 49 -14.53 6.45 -17.11
C ASP A 49 -13.47 5.76 -16.25
N ILE A 50 -13.85 5.22 -15.10
CA ILE A 50 -12.97 4.40 -14.25
C ILE A 50 -12.54 3.15 -15.01
N LEU A 51 -13.48 2.40 -15.60
CA LEU A 51 -13.19 1.18 -16.37
C LEU A 51 -12.30 1.47 -17.59
N ARG A 52 -12.55 2.59 -18.28
CA ARG A 52 -11.74 3.05 -19.41
C ARG A 52 -10.32 3.40 -18.96
N SER A 53 -10.17 4.12 -17.85
CA SER A 53 -8.87 4.44 -17.27
C SER A 53 -8.11 3.20 -16.81
N CYS A 54 -8.78 2.28 -16.09
CA CYS A 54 -8.21 1.00 -15.71
C CYS A 54 -7.69 0.23 -16.92
N ARG A 55 -8.45 0.18 -18.03
CA ARG A 55 -8.02 -0.48 -19.26
C ARG A 55 -6.72 0.10 -19.84
N THR A 56 -6.53 1.41 -19.74
CA THR A 56 -5.31 2.11 -20.18
C THR A 56 -4.15 1.90 -19.21
N ILE A 57 -4.41 1.78 -17.91
CA ILE A 57 -3.36 1.53 -16.91
C ILE A 57 -2.91 0.06 -16.95
N THR A 58 -3.81 -0.87 -17.27
CA THR A 58 -3.54 -2.31 -17.33
C THR A 58 -3.08 -2.79 -18.71
N THR A 59 -2.77 -1.90 -19.66
CA THR A 59 -2.15 -2.35 -20.92
C THR A 59 -0.87 -3.10 -20.59
N ALA A 60 -0.82 -4.38 -20.96
CA ALA A 60 0.31 -5.24 -20.68
C ALA A 60 1.54 -4.72 -21.42
N ASP A 61 2.49 -4.19 -20.66
CA ASP A 61 3.82 -3.85 -21.15
C ASP A 61 4.73 -5.08 -20.97
N PRO A 62 5.24 -5.68 -22.06
CA PRO A 62 6.09 -6.87 -21.99
C PRO A 62 7.44 -6.60 -21.29
N GLU A 63 7.99 -5.40 -21.43
CA GLU A 63 9.26 -5.01 -20.79
C GLU A 63 9.09 -4.82 -19.29
N CYS A 64 8.00 -4.18 -18.87
CA CYS A 64 7.64 -4.03 -17.46
C CYS A 64 7.42 -5.40 -16.80
N THR A 65 6.72 -6.30 -17.49
CA THR A 65 6.45 -7.67 -17.02
C THR A 65 7.76 -8.46 -16.86
N ALA A 66 8.66 -8.37 -17.85
CA ALA A 66 9.96 -9.03 -17.79
C ALA A 66 10.84 -8.49 -16.64
N ALA A 67 10.85 -7.17 -16.44
CA ALA A 67 11.58 -6.53 -15.34
C ALA A 67 11.04 -6.95 -13.96
N TRP A 68 9.72 -7.04 -13.82
CA TRP A 68 9.06 -7.55 -12.62
C TRP A 68 9.44 -9.00 -12.33
N GLU A 69 9.37 -9.88 -13.33
CA GLU A 69 9.69 -11.29 -13.15
C GLU A 69 11.17 -11.53 -12.83
N ALA A 70 12.08 -10.78 -13.46
CA ALA A 70 13.51 -10.84 -13.15
C ALA A 70 13.77 -10.45 -11.69
N LYS A 71 13.15 -9.37 -11.22
CA LYS A 71 13.31 -8.91 -9.84
C LYS A 71 12.68 -9.87 -8.82
N ARG A 72 11.53 -10.44 -9.17
CA ARG A 72 10.84 -11.45 -8.37
C ARG A 72 11.69 -12.71 -8.22
N ARG A 73 12.22 -13.25 -9.32
CA ARG A 73 13.11 -14.44 -9.30
C ARG A 73 14.37 -14.20 -8.47
N HIS A 74 14.97 -13.01 -8.61
CA HIS A 74 16.14 -12.62 -7.82
C HIS A 74 15.84 -12.56 -6.31
N PHE A 75 14.70 -11.97 -5.93
CA PHE A 75 14.33 -11.83 -4.52
C PHE A 75 13.90 -13.15 -3.87
N PHE A 76 13.15 -13.98 -4.59
CA PHE A 76 12.64 -15.26 -4.08
C PHE A 76 13.58 -16.44 -4.33
N GLY A 77 14.75 -16.21 -4.94
CA GLY A 77 15.81 -17.23 -5.08
C GLY A 77 15.48 -18.37 -6.03
N SER A 78 14.44 -18.26 -6.85
CA SER A 78 13.95 -19.34 -7.72
C SER A 78 14.90 -19.74 -8.87
N ASP A 79 15.94 -18.94 -9.13
CA ASP A 79 16.98 -19.31 -10.10
C ASP A 79 17.93 -20.43 -9.58
N LYS A 80 17.82 -20.82 -8.30
CA LYS A 80 18.68 -21.84 -7.66
C LYS A 80 18.17 -23.28 -7.77
N ASP A 81 16.90 -23.47 -8.12
CA ASP A 81 16.24 -24.79 -8.10
C ASP A 81 16.16 -25.45 -9.50
N ALA A 82 16.74 -24.81 -10.52
CA ALA A 82 16.79 -25.29 -11.90
C ALA A 82 18.18 -25.85 -12.27
N SER A 83 18.74 -26.72 -11.43
CA SER A 83 20.00 -27.45 -11.69
C SER A 83 19.85 -28.93 -11.38
#